data_AF-A0A0F8ZDL5-F1
#
_entry.id   AF-A0A0F8ZDL5-F1
#
_cell.length_a   1.000
_cell.length_b   1.000
_cell.length_c   1.000
_cell.angle_alpha   90.00
_cell.angle_beta   90.00
_cell.angle_gamma   90.00
#
_symmetry.space_group_name_H-M   'P 1'
#
loop_
_entity.id
_entity.type
_entity.pdbx_description
1 polymer ?
#
loop_
_entity_poly.entity_id
_entity_poly.type
_entity_poly.pdbx_seq_one_letter_code
_entity_poly.pdbx_strand_id
1 'polypeptide(L)'
;MEDLLRDYLPILIFLGLALALGLVLILAAAVLAVRSPDPEKVSAYECGFNAFDDARMKFDVRFYLVSILFIIFDLEIAFLFPWAVAFKDLGAVP
;
A
#
# COMPACT_ATOMS: atom_id res chain seq x y z
N MET A 1 17.88 12.84 -21.67
CA MET A 1 16.91 13.34 -20.68
C MET A 1 15.49 13.27 -21.24
N GLU A 2 15.28 13.72 -22.47
CA GLU A 2 13.98 13.61 -23.14
C GLU A 2 13.52 12.15 -23.31
N ASP A 3 14.41 11.21 -23.65
CA ASP A 3 14.06 9.79 -23.78
C ASP A 3 13.64 9.18 -22.44
N LEU A 4 14.36 9.46 -21.36
CA LEU A 4 13.99 9.03 -20.01
C LEU A 4 12.61 9.57 -19.61
N LEU A 5 12.33 10.85 -19.88
CA LEU A 5 11.00 11.42 -19.61
C LEU A 5 9.90 10.74 -20.45
N ARG A 6 10.18 10.37 -21.70
CA ARG A 6 9.23 9.63 -22.55
C ARG A 6 8.94 8.23 -22.02
N ASP A 7 9.91 7.57 -21.42
CA ASP A 7 9.74 6.23 -20.85
C ASP A 7 8.92 6.25 -19.55
N TYR A 8 9.09 7.28 -18.70
CA TYR A 8 8.34 7.42 -17.45
C TYR A 8 6.97 8.09 -17.59
N LEU A 9 6.74 8.86 -18.65
CA LEU A 9 5.47 9.58 -18.87
C LEU A 9 4.24 8.63 -18.91
N PRO A 10 4.27 7.47 -19.61
CA PRO A 10 3.18 6.50 -19.57
C PRO A 10 2.84 5.99 -18.17
N ILE A 11 3.86 5.80 -17.31
CA ILE A 11 3.67 5.34 -15.93
C ILE A 11 2.88 6.38 -15.13
N LEU A 12 3.24 7.66 -15.26
CA LEU A 12 2.53 8.75 -14.59
C LEU A 12 1.11 8.93 -15.11
N ILE A 13 0.90 8.81 -16.43
CA ILE A 13 -0.44 8.86 -17.03
C ILE A 13 -1.31 7.73 -16.48
N PHE A 14 -0.78 6.51 -16.41
CA PHE A 14 -1.51 5.36 -15.89
C PHE A 14 -1.85 5.51 -14.41
N LEU A 15 -0.89 5.98 -13.59
CA LEU A 15 -1.13 6.29 -12.19
C LEU A 15 -2.23 7.35 -12.01
N GLY A 16 -2.17 8.42 -12.79
CA GLY A 16 -3.19 9.48 -12.79
C GLY A 16 -4.56 8.95 -13.18
N LEU A 17 -4.65 8.11 -14.22
CA LEU A 17 -5.90 7.48 -14.66
C LEU A 17 -6.48 6.55 -13.58
N ALA A 18 -5.63 5.73 -12.94
CA ALA A 18 -6.05 4.82 -11.88
C ALA A 18 -6.61 5.59 -10.67
N LEU A 19 -5.93 6.66 -10.24
CA LEU A 19 -6.40 7.54 -9.17
C LEU A 19 -7.70 8.25 -9.55
N ALA A 20 -7.78 8.80 -10.77
CA ALA A 20 -8.97 9.49 -11.25
C ALA A 20 -10.18 8.54 -11.30
N LEU A 21 -10.00 7.32 -11.81
CA LEU A 21 -11.04 6.30 -11.83
C LEU A 21 -11.48 5.92 -10.42
N GLY A 22 -10.53 5.65 -9.51
CA GLY A 22 -10.83 5.35 -8.10
C GLY A 22 -11.64 6.46 -7.43
N LEU A 23 -11.24 7.72 -7.64
CA LEU A 23 -11.97 8.89 -7.13
C LEU A 23 -13.37 9.01 -7.74
N VAL A 24 -13.52 8.84 -9.05
CA VAL A 24 -14.82 8.87 -9.73
C VAL A 24 -15.76 7.81 -9.17
N LEU A 25 -15.27 6.59 -8.92
CA LEU A 25 -16.08 5.51 -8.35
C LEU A 25 -16.50 5.82 -6.90
N ILE A 26 -15.59 6.35 -6.07
CA ILE A 26 -15.91 6.77 -4.70
C ILE A 26 -16.93 7.92 -4.71
N LEU A 27 -16.77 8.92 -5.58
CA LEU A 27 -17.69 10.04 -5.72
C LEU A 27 -19.05 9.59 -6.25
N ALA A 28 -19.08 8.69 -7.22
CA ALA A 28 -20.31 8.10 -7.74
C ALA A 28 -21.06 7.36 -6.62
N ALA A 29 -20.37 6.53 -5.84
CA ALA A 29 -20.96 5.87 -4.67
C ALA A 29 -21.47 6.91 -3.65
N ALA A 30 -20.72 7.98 -3.39
CA ALA A 30 -21.11 9.01 -2.45
C ALA A 30 -22.36 9.79 -2.87
N VAL A 31 -22.55 10.04 -4.18
CA VAL A 31 -23.66 10.83 -4.73
C VAL A 31 -24.90 9.99 -5.05
N LEU A 32 -24.71 8.78 -5.59
CA LEU A 32 -25.80 7.92 -6.06
C LEU A 32 -26.37 7.02 -4.96
N ALA A 33 -25.63 6.73 -3.90
CA ALA A 33 -26.10 5.85 -2.84
C ALA A 33 -27.21 6.51 -2.00
N VAL A 34 -28.27 5.74 -1.72
CA VAL A 34 -29.31 6.13 -0.75
C VAL A 34 -28.69 6.15 0.65
N ARG A 35 -28.64 7.32 1.27
CA ARG A 35 -28.11 7.50 2.62
C ARG A 35 -29.25 7.56 3.63
N SER A 36 -29.32 6.57 4.52
CA SER A 36 -30.25 6.54 5.66
C SER A 36 -29.50 6.14 6.94
N PRO A 37 -28.61 7.02 7.45
CA PRO A 37 -27.86 6.75 8.67
C PRO A 37 -28.81 6.76 9.87
N ASP A 38 -28.69 5.75 10.73
CA ASP A 38 -29.29 5.73 12.07
C ASP A 38 -28.19 5.38 13.08
N PRO A 39 -28.36 5.71 14.37
CA PRO A 39 -27.34 5.52 15.39
C PRO A 39 -26.82 4.08 15.49
N GLU A 40 -27.67 3.08 15.19
CA GLU A 40 -27.29 1.67 15.22
C GLU A 40 -26.50 1.27 13.96
N LYS A 41 -26.90 1.73 12.77
CA LYS A 41 -26.16 1.47 11.52
C LYS A 41 -24.75 2.07 11.49
N VAL A 42 -24.51 3.13 12.27
CA VAL A 42 -23.20 3.79 12.35
C VAL A 42 -22.42 3.42 13.62
N SER A 43 -22.98 2.57 14.47
CA SER A 43 -22.29 2.03 15.64
C SER A 43 -21.22 1.01 15.20
N ALA A 44 -20.24 0.76 16.08
CA ALA A 44 -19.27 -0.28 15.84
C ALA A 44 -19.96 -1.66 15.87
N TYR A 45 -19.65 -2.50 14.89
CA TYR A 45 -20.21 -3.85 14.83
C TYR A 45 -19.63 -4.72 15.96
N GLU A 46 -20.47 -5.05 16.95
CA GLU A 46 -20.13 -5.97 18.04
C GLU A 46 -21.30 -6.95 18.26
N CYS A 47 -21.77 -7.61 17.19
CA CYS A 47 -22.84 -8.62 17.22
C CYS A 47 -24.14 -8.14 17.92
N GLY A 48 -24.50 -6.86 17.81
CA GLY A 48 -25.69 -6.27 18.44
C GLY A 48 -25.49 -5.79 19.88
N PHE A 49 -24.25 -5.79 20.37
CA PHE A 49 -23.87 -5.19 21.65
C PHE A 49 -23.14 -3.86 21.43
N ASN A 50 -23.03 -3.07 22.50
CA ASN A 50 -22.11 -1.94 22.49
C ASN A 50 -20.68 -2.49 22.47
N ALA A 51 -19.79 -1.83 21.72
CA ALA A 51 -18.37 -2.16 21.71
C ALA A 51 -17.86 -2.29 23.14
N PHE A 52 -17.48 -3.51 23.51
CA PHE A 52 -16.83 -3.78 24.77
C PHE A 52 -15.33 -3.54 24.58
N ASP A 53 -14.68 -3.06 25.63
CA ASP A 53 -13.24 -2.85 25.75
C ASP A 53 -12.65 -1.51 25.24
N ASP A 54 -11.51 -1.13 25.82
CA ASP A 54 -10.75 0.06 25.41
C ASP A 54 -9.98 -0.25 24.11
N ALA A 55 -10.25 0.50 23.05
CA ALA A 55 -9.59 0.37 21.75
C ALA A 55 -8.07 0.66 21.78
N ARG A 56 -7.50 0.95 22.95
CA ARG A 56 -6.08 1.28 23.18
C ARG A 56 -5.24 0.11 23.68
N MET A 57 -5.69 -1.13 23.49
CA MET A 57 -4.91 -2.31 23.81
C MET A 57 -3.57 -2.33 23.04
N LYS A 58 -2.52 -2.81 23.70
CA LYS A 58 -1.21 -2.98 23.06
C LYS A 58 -1.33 -4.10 22.03
N PHE A 59 -1.04 -3.78 20.78
CA PHE A 59 -0.91 -4.77 19.72
C PHE A 59 0.24 -5.73 20.01
N ASP A 60 0.12 -6.96 19.53
CA ASP A 60 1.13 -8.00 19.72
C ASP A 60 2.48 -7.57 19.11
N VAL A 61 3.57 -7.77 19.86
CA VAL A 61 4.95 -7.45 19.44
C VAL A 61 5.35 -8.19 18.15
N ARG A 62 4.67 -9.30 17.83
CA ARG A 62 4.87 -10.04 16.57
C ARG A 62 4.74 -9.17 15.32
N PHE A 63 3.82 -8.20 15.27
CA PHE A 63 3.69 -7.29 14.12
C PHE A 63 4.93 -6.40 13.96
N TYR A 64 5.48 -5.92 15.08
CA TYR A 64 6.70 -5.15 15.09
C TYR A 64 7.89 -5.99 14.59
N LEU A 65 8.01 -7.23 15.09
CA LEU A 65 9.10 -8.14 14.69
C LEU A 65 9.06 -8.47 13.19
N VAL A 66 7.87 -8.72 12.63
CA VAL A 66 7.72 -8.95 11.18
C VAL A 66 8.08 -7.69 10.38
N SER A 67 7.68 -6.51 10.87
CA SER A 67 7.94 -5.25 10.17
C SER A 67 9.43 -4.88 10.14
N ILE A 68 10.14 -5.02 11.27
CA ILE A 68 11.59 -4.73 11.31
C ILE A 68 12.38 -5.76 10.50
N LEU A 69 11.96 -7.02 10.52
CA LEU A 69 12.57 -8.06 9.70
C LEU A 69 12.38 -7.78 8.20
N PHE A 70 11.18 -7.35 7.78
CA PHE A 70 10.92 -6.93 6.41
C PHE A 70 11.82 -5.77 5.99
N ILE A 71 11.97 -4.74 6.83
CA ILE A 71 12.86 -3.59 6.53
C ILE A 71 14.31 -4.03 6.36
N ILE A 72 14.80 -4.91 7.23
CA ILE A 72 16.18 -5.42 7.15
C ILE A 72 16.40 -6.21 5.86
N PHE A 73 15.48 -7.12 5.51
CA PHE A 73 15.58 -7.91 4.28
C PHE A 73 15.42 -7.07 3.02
N ASP A 74 14.52 -6.08 3.00
CA ASP A 74 14.35 -5.18 1.86
C ASP A 74 15.63 -4.37 1.61
N LEU A 75 16.26 -3.90 2.69
CA LEU A 75 17.55 -3.23 2.63
C LEU A 75 18.67 -4.17 2.15
N GLU A 76 18.72 -5.42 2.63
CA GLU A 76 19.66 -6.43 2.14
C GLU A 76 19.50 -6.66 0.63
N ILE A 77 18.26 -6.82 0.17
CA ILE A 77 17.93 -6.99 -1.25
C ILE A 77 18.38 -5.77 -2.07
N ALA A 78 18.21 -4.55 -1.57
CA ALA A 78 18.71 -3.34 -2.24
C ALA A 78 20.23 -3.37 -2.47
N PHE A 79 21.00 -4.01 -1.58
CA PHE A 79 22.44 -4.24 -1.78
C PHE A 79 22.75 -5.43 -2.69
N LEU A 80 21.92 -6.48 -2.69
CA LEU A 80 22.08 -7.64 -3.57
C LEU A 80 21.74 -7.32 -5.03
N PHE A 81 20.82 -6.38 -5.30
CA PHE A 81 20.38 -6.03 -6.67
C PHE A 81 21.54 -5.58 -7.59
N PRO A 82 22.39 -4.60 -7.21
CA PRO A 82 23.54 -4.22 -8.04
C PRO A 82 24.49 -5.39 -8.34
N TRP A 83 24.77 -6.22 -7.33
CA TRP A 83 25.58 -7.42 -7.51
C TRP A 83 24.93 -8.40 -8.49
N ALA A 84 23.62 -8.65 -8.37
CA ALA A 84 22.88 -9.57 -9.23
C ALA A 84 22.85 -9.11 -10.70
N VAL A 85 22.69 -7.80 -10.94
CA VAL A 85 22.67 -7.23 -12.31
C VAL A 85 24.06 -7.27 -12.94
N ALA A 86 25.12 -6.98 -12.19
CA ALA A 86 26.50 -6.96 -12.67
C ALA A 86 27.22 -8.33 -12.59
N PHE A 87 26.55 -9.39 -12.11
CA PHE A 87 27.18 -10.67 -11.78
C PHE A 87 28.02 -11.26 -12.93
N LYS A 88 27.52 -11.16 -14.17
CA LYS A 88 28.22 -11.67 -15.37
C LYS A 88 29.50 -10.90 -15.68
N ASP A 89 29.51 -9.61 -15.42
CA ASP A 89 30.66 -8.73 -15.70
C ASP A 89 31.73 -8.83 -14.60
N LEU A 90 31.32 -9.19 -13.37
CA LEU A 90 32.20 -9.37 -12.21
C LEU A 90 32.96 -10.71 -12.22
N GLY A 91 32.38 -11.75 -12.83
CA GLY A 91 33.02 -13.07 -12.97
C GLY A 91 33.92 -13.24 -14.19
N ALA A 92 33.92 -12.26 -15.11
CA ALA A 92 34.77 -12.25 -16.29
C ALA A 92 36.18 -11.71 -15.94
N VAL A 93 36.96 -12.54 -15.24
CA VAL A 93 38.43 -12.42 -15.15
C VAL A 93 39.00 -13.41 -16.21
N PRO A 94 40.02 -13.04 -17.00
CA PRO A 94 40.27 -13.55 -18.35
C PRO A 94 40.35 -15.07 -18.53
#